data_AF-A0A200R9S8-F1
#
_entry.id   AF-A0A200R9S8-F1
#
_cell.length_a   1.000
_cell.length_b   1.000
_cell.length_c   1.000
_cell.angle_alpha   90.00
_cell.angle_beta   90.00
_cell.angle_gamma   90.00
#
_symmetry.space_group_name_H-M   'P 1'
#
loop_
_entity.id
_entity.type
_entity.pdbx_description
1 polymer ?
#
loop_
_entity_poly.entity_id
_entity_poly.type
_entity_poly.pdbx_seq_one_letter_code
_entity_poly.pdbx_strand_id
1 'polypeptide(L)'
;MYCLDCNLDAFCFYCRSSKHKDHPVIQIRRSSYHDVVRVGEIQKFIDIDGVQTYVINSARVLFLNERPQPKGSSKGGGGGGGGVSHICEICGRSLLDPFRFCSLGCKLVGIKKNKDASFILDVRKNNVEVMRGDHDEGRSREEGQLMREGTQHHMYPLITSPPPSSINPRRRKGIPHRAPFGT
;
A
#
# COMPACT_ATOMS: atom_id res chain seq x y z
N MET A 1 -3.70 -7.44 -7.95
CA MET A 1 -3.30 -7.55 -6.52
C MET A 1 -2.14 -8.53 -6.43
N TYR A 2 -1.39 -8.53 -5.34
CA TYR A 2 -0.23 -9.42 -5.16
C TYR A 2 -0.32 -10.14 -3.80
N CYS A 3 0.11 -11.39 -3.74
CA CYS A 3 -0.07 -12.32 -2.62
C CYS A 3 1.29 -12.74 -2.09
N LEU A 4 1.57 -12.42 -0.81
CA LEU A 4 2.90 -12.63 -0.21
C LEU A 4 3.16 -14.10 0.17
N ASP A 5 2.11 -14.89 0.38
CA ASP A 5 2.23 -16.33 0.65
C ASP A 5 2.46 -17.15 -0.63
N CYS A 6 1.81 -16.77 -1.75
CA CYS A 6 1.93 -17.52 -3.00
C CYS A 6 3.12 -17.09 -3.86
N ASN A 7 3.52 -15.82 -3.81
CA ASN A 7 4.56 -15.23 -4.65
C ASN A 7 4.38 -15.44 -6.17
N LEU A 8 3.15 -15.72 -6.60
CA LEU A 8 2.71 -15.84 -8.00
C LEU A 8 2.41 -14.46 -8.62
N ASP A 9 2.10 -14.46 -9.91
CA ASP A 9 1.72 -13.27 -10.69
C ASP A 9 0.54 -12.48 -10.11
N ALA A 10 0.39 -11.25 -10.62
CA ALA A 10 -0.69 -10.36 -10.23
C ALA A 10 -2.08 -10.92 -10.60
N PHE A 11 -2.99 -10.93 -9.62
CA PHE A 11 -4.33 -11.52 -9.76
C PHE A 11 -5.47 -10.50 -9.60
N CYS A 12 -6.67 -10.86 -10.08
CA CYS A 12 -7.87 -10.03 -10.10
C CYS A 12 -8.69 -10.11 -8.79
N PHE A 13 -9.81 -9.39 -8.70
CA PHE A 13 -10.67 -9.42 -7.50
C PHE A 13 -11.25 -10.81 -7.21
N TYR A 14 -11.73 -11.54 -8.22
CA TYR A 14 -12.33 -12.86 -8.03
C TYR A 14 -11.34 -13.91 -7.50
N CYS A 15 -10.10 -13.90 -7.99
CA CYS A 15 -9.04 -14.78 -7.50
C CYS A 15 -8.70 -14.55 -6.02
N ARG A 16 -8.98 -13.36 -5.47
CA ARG A 16 -8.81 -13.10 -4.03
C ARG A 16 -9.70 -14.02 -3.20
N SER A 17 -10.99 -14.08 -3.52
CA SER A 17 -11.97 -14.84 -2.72
C SER A 17 -11.88 -16.35 -2.92
N SER A 18 -11.41 -16.82 -4.08
CA SER A 18 -11.34 -18.25 -4.41
C SER A 18 -10.00 -18.91 -4.10
N LYS A 19 -8.86 -18.20 -4.25
CA LYS A 19 -7.51 -18.77 -4.10
C LYS A 19 -6.66 -18.14 -3.00
N HIS A 20 -7.07 -16.98 -2.46
CA HIS A 20 -6.26 -16.18 -1.53
C HIS A 20 -7.10 -15.59 -0.39
N LYS A 21 -8.14 -16.32 0.06
CA LYS A 21 -9.11 -15.84 1.05
C LYS A 21 -8.44 -15.46 2.37
N ASP A 22 -7.50 -16.30 2.82
CA ASP A 22 -6.82 -16.19 4.12
C ASP A 22 -5.33 -15.83 3.97
N HIS A 23 -4.93 -15.37 2.78
CA HIS A 23 -3.54 -15.02 2.45
C HIS A 23 -3.29 -13.50 2.63
N PRO A 24 -2.06 -13.09 3.00
CA PRO A 24 -1.64 -11.70 2.99
C PRO A 24 -1.58 -11.15 1.57
N VAL A 25 -2.47 -10.20 1.27
CA VAL A 25 -2.63 -9.58 -0.05
C VAL A 25 -2.41 -8.08 0.02
N ILE A 26 -1.58 -7.56 -0.87
CA ILE A 26 -1.33 -6.12 -1.04
C ILE A 26 -1.91 -5.60 -2.37
N GLN A 27 -2.39 -4.35 -2.39
CA GLN A 27 -2.85 -3.70 -3.60
C GLN A 27 -1.86 -2.64 -4.08
N ILE A 28 -1.04 -3.02 -5.06
CA ILE A 28 -0.23 -2.09 -5.86
C ILE A 28 -1.18 -1.17 -6.66
N ARG A 29 -0.88 0.13 -6.67
CA ARG A 29 -1.66 1.19 -7.34
C ARG A 29 -0.71 2.09 -8.11
N ARG A 30 -1.20 2.78 -9.14
CA ARG A 30 -0.40 3.73 -9.91
C ARG A 30 -0.73 5.17 -9.51
N SER A 31 0.30 5.95 -9.18
CA SER A 31 0.20 7.38 -8.83
C SER A 31 1.26 8.16 -9.59
N SER A 32 0.84 9.11 -10.43
CA SER A 32 1.73 9.92 -11.29
C SER A 32 2.79 9.05 -11.99
N TYR A 33 2.33 8.05 -12.73
CA TYR A 33 3.10 7.03 -13.46
C TYR A 33 3.91 6.02 -12.64
N HIS A 34 4.06 6.18 -11.33
CA HIS A 34 4.83 5.28 -10.47
C HIS A 34 3.95 4.33 -9.65
N ASP A 35 4.52 3.18 -9.30
CA ASP A 35 3.85 2.18 -8.46
C ASP A 35 3.99 2.51 -6.98
N VAL A 36 2.85 2.52 -6.29
CA VAL A 36 2.71 2.85 -4.88
C VAL A 36 1.87 1.81 -4.13
N VAL A 37 2.14 1.67 -2.84
CA VAL A 37 1.33 0.89 -1.89
C VAL A 37 0.89 1.78 -0.74
N ARG A 38 -0.27 1.51 -0.14
CA ARG A 38 -0.74 2.23 1.06
C ARG A 38 0.05 1.76 2.29
N VAL A 39 0.43 2.69 3.15
CA VAL A 39 1.19 2.40 4.38
C VAL A 39 0.48 1.36 5.24
N GLY A 40 -0.81 1.53 5.51
CA GLY A 40 -1.61 0.59 6.32
C GLY A 40 -1.87 -0.79 5.70
N GLU A 41 -1.49 -1.02 4.43
CA GLU A 41 -1.48 -2.36 3.82
C GLU A 41 -0.12 -3.04 4.02
N ILE A 42 0.99 -2.33 3.77
CA ILE A 42 2.34 -2.93 3.75
C ILE A 42 3.02 -3.00 5.13
N GLN A 43 2.73 -2.04 6.03
CA GLN A 43 3.36 -1.94 7.35
C GLN A 43 3.11 -3.16 8.26
N LYS A 44 2.10 -3.98 7.94
CA LYS A 44 1.77 -5.22 8.67
C LYS A 44 2.70 -6.39 8.34
N PHE A 45 3.51 -6.27 7.29
CA PHE A 45 4.31 -7.36 6.74
C PHE A 45 5.79 -7.00 6.61
N ILE A 46 6.11 -5.71 6.57
CA ILE A 46 7.45 -5.21 6.30
C ILE A 46 7.70 -3.96 7.16
N ASP A 47 8.85 -3.91 7.84
CA ASP A 47 9.33 -2.67 8.45
C ASP A 47 9.57 -1.56 7.40
N ILE A 48 8.79 -0.48 7.51
CA ILE A 48 8.87 0.69 6.62
C ILE A 48 9.72 1.85 7.19
N ASP A 49 10.37 1.66 8.35
CA ASP A 49 11.14 2.74 8.97
C ASP A 49 12.31 3.19 8.09
N GLY A 50 12.68 4.47 8.24
CA GLY A 50 13.65 5.17 7.41
C GLY A 50 13.20 5.43 5.96
N VAL A 51 12.01 4.97 5.53
CA VAL A 51 11.49 5.20 4.16
C VAL A 51 10.49 6.35 4.12
N GLN A 52 10.73 7.33 3.26
CA GLN A 52 9.88 8.51 3.13
C GLN A 52 8.45 8.15 2.66
N THR A 53 7.48 8.36 3.54
CA THR A 53 6.05 8.27 3.20
C THR A 53 5.54 9.58 2.60
N TYR A 54 4.59 9.50 1.68
CA TYR A 54 3.93 10.65 1.05
C TYR A 54 2.43 10.63 1.32
N VAL A 55 1.79 11.79 1.41
CA VAL A 55 0.32 11.90 1.45
C VAL A 55 -0.18 12.22 0.05
N ILE A 56 -0.94 11.31 -0.56
CA ILE A 56 -1.52 11.47 -1.90
C ILE A 56 -3.00 11.10 -1.81
N ASN A 57 -3.88 11.98 -2.31
CA ASN A 57 -5.34 11.83 -2.23
C ASN A 57 -5.81 11.47 -0.79
N SER A 58 -5.29 12.21 0.19
CA SER A 58 -5.52 12.02 1.64
C SER A 58 -5.11 10.65 2.21
N ALA A 59 -4.33 9.83 1.49
CA ALA A 59 -3.82 8.56 1.97
C ALA A 59 -2.28 8.58 2.10
N ARG A 60 -1.74 7.98 3.18
CA ARG A 60 -0.29 7.72 3.29
C ARG A 60 0.12 6.57 2.38
N VAL A 61 1.08 6.83 1.49
CA VAL A 61 1.61 5.88 0.50
C VAL A 61 3.13 5.85 0.50
N LEU A 62 3.66 4.72 0.04
CA LEU A 62 5.08 4.47 -0.21
C LEU A 62 5.28 4.14 -1.68
N PHE A 63 6.38 4.61 -2.26
CA PHE A 63 6.80 4.22 -3.60
C PHE A 63 7.55 2.89 -3.54
N LEU A 64 7.23 1.99 -4.47
CA LEU A 64 7.89 0.68 -4.56
C LEU A 64 9.30 0.85 -5.13
N ASN A 65 9.40 1.45 -6.32
CA ASN A 65 10.64 1.56 -7.08
C ASN A 65 11.37 2.89 -6.82
N GLU A 66 12.65 2.94 -7.18
CA GLU A 66 13.39 4.20 -7.28
C GLU A 66 12.69 5.17 -8.25
N ARG A 67 12.77 6.46 -7.94
CA ARG A 67 12.32 7.54 -8.83
C ARG A 67 13.51 8.41 -9.20
N PRO A 68 14.19 8.14 -10.32
CA PRO A 68 15.30 8.98 -10.77
C PRO A 68 14.80 10.40 -10.97
N GLN A 69 15.49 11.38 -10.37
CA GLN A 69 15.23 12.78 -10.70
C GLN A 69 15.79 13.07 -12.11
N PRO A 70 15.10 13.88 -12.94
CA PRO A 70 15.73 14.41 -14.15
C PRO A 70 17.01 15.15 -13.77
N LYS A 71 18.09 14.93 -14.54
CA LYS A 71 19.50 15.19 -14.16
C LYS A 71 19.91 16.68 -13.98
N GLY A 72 18.96 17.58 -13.77
CA GLY A 72 19.20 19.02 -13.58
C GLY A 72 19.33 19.49 -12.14
N SER A 73 19.00 18.67 -11.14
CA SER A 73 18.93 19.10 -9.73
C SER A 73 20.14 18.74 -8.85
N SER A 74 21.05 17.87 -9.32
CA SER A 74 22.24 17.43 -8.56
C SER A 74 23.49 18.27 -8.82
N LYS A 75 23.40 19.32 -9.64
CA LYS A 75 24.42 20.38 -9.78
C LYS A 75 23.73 21.73 -10.01
N GLY A 76 23.74 22.60 -9.02
CA GLY A 76 23.22 23.98 -9.14
C GLY A 76 21.99 24.26 -8.27
N GLY A 77 22.20 24.33 -6.96
CA GLY A 77 21.19 24.72 -5.97
C GLY A 77 21.80 25.51 -4.80
N GLY A 78 22.88 26.26 -5.06
CA GLY A 78 23.46 27.16 -4.06
C GLY A 78 22.50 28.32 -3.79
N GLY A 79 21.79 28.26 -2.66
CA GLY A 79 20.67 29.15 -2.37
C GLY A 79 20.27 29.19 -0.90
N GLY A 80 21.20 29.65 -0.05
CA GLY A 80 20.90 30.27 1.26
C GLY A 80 20.00 29.51 2.25
N GLY A 81 20.61 28.72 3.14
CA GLY A 81 19.95 28.20 4.34
C GLY A 81 20.68 26.99 4.90
N GLY A 82 21.29 27.14 6.09
CA GLY A 82 22.11 26.11 6.75
C GLY A 82 21.28 24.96 7.35
N GLY A 83 20.54 24.23 6.52
CA GLY A 83 19.87 22.99 6.90
C GLY A 83 20.61 21.77 6.35
N VAL A 84 20.74 20.72 7.16
CA VAL A 84 21.22 19.41 6.69
C VAL A 84 20.18 18.89 5.68
N SER A 85 20.58 18.80 4.40
CA SER A 85 19.70 18.20 3.40
C SER A 85 19.81 16.68 3.50
N HIS A 86 18.73 16.03 3.94
CA HIS A 86 18.66 14.58 3.97
C HIS A 86 18.58 14.07 2.53
N ILE A 87 19.47 13.15 2.18
CA ILE A 87 19.62 12.64 0.82
C ILE A 87 19.50 11.12 0.87
N CYS A 88 18.75 10.55 -0.08
CA CYS A 88 18.59 9.11 -0.22
C CYS A 88 19.95 8.45 -0.50
N GLU A 89 20.36 7.55 0.41
CA GLU A 89 21.66 6.85 0.39
C GLU A 89 21.96 6.08 -0.91
N ILE A 90 20.91 5.77 -1.71
CA ILE A 90 21.03 4.99 -2.94
C ILE A 90 20.99 5.83 -4.22
N CYS A 91 20.12 6.83 -4.30
CA CYS A 91 19.81 7.53 -5.56
C CYS A 91 20.06 9.04 -5.54
N GLY A 92 20.61 9.59 -4.44
CA GLY A 92 20.93 11.02 -4.34
C GLY A 92 19.70 11.95 -4.30
N ARG A 93 18.48 11.40 -4.19
CA ARG A 93 17.25 12.19 -4.09
C ARG A 93 17.13 12.85 -2.72
N SER A 94 16.92 14.16 -2.69
CA SER A 94 16.54 14.90 -1.48
C SER A 94 15.27 14.32 -0.83
N LEU A 95 15.31 14.19 0.48
CA LEU A 95 14.28 13.65 1.37
C LEU A 95 13.80 14.73 2.34
N LEU A 96 12.76 14.39 3.12
CA LEU A 96 12.45 15.11 4.36
C LEU A 96 13.25 14.45 5.50
N ASP A 97 13.56 15.21 6.54
CA ASP A 97 14.01 14.64 7.82
C ASP A 97 12.86 13.82 8.46
N PRO A 98 13.14 12.69 9.16
CA PRO A 98 14.43 12.01 9.36
C PRO A 98 14.60 10.77 8.44
N PHE A 99 14.21 10.86 7.17
CA PHE A 99 14.22 9.69 6.27
C PHE A 99 15.60 9.43 5.65
N ARG A 100 15.90 8.14 5.42
CA ARG A 100 17.14 7.63 4.78
C ARG A 100 16.94 7.15 3.34
N PHE A 101 15.72 6.73 2.98
CA PHE A 101 15.39 6.17 1.66
C PHE A 101 14.13 6.82 1.04
N CYS A 102 14.12 7.01 -0.28
CA CYS A 102 12.95 7.58 -0.98
C CYS A 102 11.84 6.57 -1.35
N SER A 103 12.14 5.27 -1.29
CA SER A 103 11.28 4.17 -1.72
C SER A 103 11.73 2.84 -1.11
N LEU A 104 10.85 1.84 -1.14
CA LEU A 104 11.16 0.49 -0.64
C LEU A 104 12.32 -0.17 -1.42
N GLY A 105 12.39 0.06 -2.74
CA GLY A 105 13.49 -0.40 -3.59
C GLY A 105 14.84 0.20 -3.21
N CYS A 106 14.88 1.49 -2.85
CA CYS A 106 16.10 2.09 -2.31
C CYS A 106 16.47 1.50 -0.94
N LYS A 107 15.51 1.27 -0.03
CA LYS A 107 15.81 0.54 1.23
C LYS A 107 16.37 -0.86 0.94
N LEU A 108 15.76 -1.63 0.03
CA LEU A 108 16.23 -2.97 -0.37
C LEU A 108 17.67 -2.97 -0.92
N VAL A 109 18.03 -1.99 -1.74
CA VAL A 109 19.42 -1.84 -2.23
C VAL A 109 20.36 -1.40 -1.10
N GLY A 110 19.89 -0.58 -0.16
CA GLY A 110 20.58 -0.24 1.08
C GLY A 110 20.94 -1.47 1.90
N ILE A 111 19.96 -2.32 2.23
CA ILE A 111 20.14 -3.59 2.97
C ILE A 111 21.18 -4.49 2.30
N LYS A 112 21.15 -4.59 0.96
CA LYS A 112 22.10 -5.42 0.20
C LYS A 112 23.53 -4.86 0.20
N LYS A 113 23.71 -3.56 0.38
CA LYS A 113 25.03 -2.90 0.40
C LYS A 113 25.57 -2.70 1.82
N ASN A 114 24.71 -2.52 2.81
CA ASN A 114 25.06 -2.16 4.17
C ASN A 114 24.10 -2.80 5.19
N LYS A 115 24.64 -3.43 6.24
CA LYS A 115 23.87 -4.27 7.18
C LYS A 115 22.95 -3.49 8.14
N ASP A 116 23.11 -2.16 8.21
CA ASP A 116 22.42 -1.29 9.18
C ASP A 116 20.99 -0.89 8.75
N ALA A 117 20.56 -1.35 7.57
CA ALA A 117 19.16 -1.37 7.20
C ALA A 117 18.70 -2.83 7.21
N SER A 118 17.50 -3.09 7.72
CA SER A 118 16.85 -4.39 7.61
C SER A 118 15.37 -4.22 7.30
N PHE A 119 14.77 -5.26 6.69
CA PHE A 119 13.33 -5.43 6.68
C PHE A 119 13.02 -6.53 7.69
N ILE A 120 12.42 -6.17 8.82
CA ILE A 120 11.78 -7.18 9.68
C ILE A 120 10.50 -7.60 8.95
N LEU A 121 10.40 -8.89 8.66
CA LEU A 121 9.22 -9.52 8.07
C LEU A 121 8.54 -10.38 9.13
N ASP A 122 7.34 -10.00 9.56
CA ASP A 122 6.53 -10.81 10.49
C ASP A 122 5.85 -11.99 9.76
N VAL A 123 6.66 -12.87 9.17
CA VAL A 123 6.20 -14.12 8.57
C VAL A 123 6.06 -15.17 9.68
N ARG A 124 4.91 -15.13 10.35
CA ARG A 124 4.31 -16.17 11.21
C ARG A 124 5.30 -16.98 12.09
N LYS A 125 5.45 -16.57 13.36
CA LYS A 125 5.67 -17.54 14.45
C LYS A 125 4.44 -18.43 14.60
N ASN A 126 4.42 -19.58 13.92
CA ASN A 126 3.64 -20.75 14.30
C ASN A 126 4.59 -21.96 14.28
N ASN A 127 4.80 -22.56 15.45
CA ASN A 127 5.64 -23.75 15.60
C ASN A 127 5.01 -24.95 14.87
N VAL A 128 5.84 -25.88 14.37
CA VAL A 128 6.06 -27.22 14.98
C VAL A 128 7.24 -27.89 14.25
N GLU A 129 7.96 -28.72 14.99
CA GLU A 129 9.18 -29.41 14.55
C GLU A 129 8.89 -30.74 13.82
N VAL A 130 9.71 -31.06 12.81
CA VAL A 130 10.30 -32.41 12.57
C VAL A 130 9.43 -33.59 12.02
N MET A 131 10.13 -34.43 11.24
CA MET A 131 9.83 -35.79 10.71
C MET A 131 9.19 -35.98 9.31
N ARG A 132 9.74 -36.99 8.61
CA ARG A 132 9.30 -37.60 7.35
C ARG A 132 8.30 -38.74 7.63
N GLY A 133 7.45 -39.08 6.66
CA GLY A 133 6.61 -40.29 6.68
C GLY A 133 5.78 -40.42 5.40
N ASP A 134 5.37 -41.63 5.03
CA ASP A 134 4.88 -42.01 3.70
C ASP A 134 3.48 -42.68 3.72
N HIS A 135 2.80 -42.69 2.56
CA HIS A 135 1.64 -43.52 2.10
C HIS A 135 0.66 -44.21 3.10
N ASP A 136 -0.67 -44.06 2.90
CA ASP A 136 -1.58 -45.07 2.26
C ASP A 136 -3.12 -44.82 2.49
N GLU A 137 -4.02 -45.67 1.96
CA GLU A 137 -5.45 -45.41 1.68
C GLU A 137 -6.49 -45.89 2.75
N GLY A 138 -7.75 -45.39 2.71
CA GLY A 138 -8.87 -45.89 3.56
C GLY A 138 -10.26 -45.24 3.33
N ARG A 139 -11.39 -45.96 3.51
CA ARG A 139 -12.71 -45.70 2.87
C ARG A 139 -13.91 -46.16 3.77
N SER A 140 -15.18 -45.71 3.72
CA SER A 140 -15.94 -44.61 3.04
C SER A 140 -17.43 -44.55 3.50
N ARG A 141 -18.23 -43.51 3.11
CA ARG A 141 -19.67 -43.22 3.45
C ARG A 141 -19.93 -42.81 4.93
N GLU A 142 -21.09 -42.29 5.38
CA GLU A 142 -22.49 -42.16 4.90
C GLU A 142 -23.01 -40.70 5.09
N GLU A 143 -23.67 -40.01 4.15
CA GLU A 143 -25.11 -39.89 3.79
C GLU A 143 -26.16 -39.51 4.88
N GLY A 144 -27.00 -38.50 4.58
CA GLY A 144 -28.10 -37.94 5.41
C GLY A 144 -28.07 -36.39 5.47
N GLN A 145 -28.81 -35.59 4.66
CA GLN A 145 -30.27 -35.29 4.68
C GLN A 145 -30.75 -34.54 5.96
N LEU A 146 -31.64 -33.53 5.98
CA LEU A 146 -32.27 -32.61 4.99
C LEU A 146 -33.10 -31.52 5.76
N MET A 147 -33.45 -30.38 5.13
CA MET A 147 -34.49 -29.37 5.52
C MET A 147 -34.30 -28.51 6.82
N ARG A 148 -34.47 -27.16 6.80
CA ARG A 148 -35.70 -26.27 6.76
C ARG A 148 -36.41 -26.25 8.13
N GLU A 149 -36.61 -25.14 8.86
CA GLU A 149 -37.43 -23.91 8.68
C GLU A 149 -36.99 -22.90 9.79
N GLY A 150 -37.32 -21.60 9.90
CA GLY A 150 -38.32 -20.75 9.27
C GLY A 150 -39.17 -20.01 10.31
N THR A 151 -38.91 -18.72 10.61
CA THR A 151 -39.87 -17.87 11.37
C THR A 151 -39.69 -16.38 11.05
N GLN A 152 -40.81 -15.67 10.86
CA GLN A 152 -40.88 -14.23 10.55
C GLN A 152 -41.78 -13.53 11.59
N HIS A 153 -41.33 -12.43 12.20
CA HIS A 153 -42.16 -11.41 12.88
C HIS A 153 -41.29 -10.13 12.93
N HIS A 154 -41.49 -9.04 12.18
CA HIS A 154 -42.65 -8.18 11.89
C HIS A 154 -42.87 -7.05 12.94
N MET A 155 -43.04 -5.82 12.43
CA MET A 155 -43.45 -4.55 13.07
C MET A 155 -42.37 -3.54 13.51
N TYR A 156 -42.59 -2.31 13.03
CA TYR A 156 -41.84 -1.05 13.15
C TYR A 156 -42.52 -0.11 14.16
N PRO A 157 -41.87 1.01 14.58
CA PRO A 157 -42.28 2.29 14.01
C PRO A 157 -41.15 3.30 13.71
N LEU A 158 -41.58 4.40 13.08
CA LEU A 158 -40.89 5.34 12.20
C LEU A 158 -40.02 6.46 12.85
N ILE A 159 -38.99 6.88 12.09
CA ILE A 159 -38.49 8.26 11.85
C ILE A 159 -38.02 9.15 13.02
N THR A 160 -36.73 9.57 12.97
CA THR A 160 -36.33 11.00 13.06
C THR A 160 -35.15 11.28 12.11
N SER A 161 -35.02 12.53 11.65
CA SER A 161 -34.28 12.98 10.46
C SER A 161 -32.77 13.31 10.63
N PRO A 162 -31.98 13.37 9.54
CA PRO A 162 -30.60 13.86 9.56
C PRO A 162 -30.52 15.41 9.56
N PRO A 163 -29.46 16.01 10.16
CA PRO A 163 -29.24 17.45 10.13
C PRO A 163 -28.75 17.97 8.75
N PRO A 164 -28.95 19.27 8.44
CA PRO A 164 -28.90 19.77 7.07
C PRO A 164 -27.51 20.09 6.50
N SER A 165 -27.46 20.12 5.17
CA SER A 165 -26.31 20.44 4.33
C SER A 165 -25.71 21.83 4.57
N SER A 166 -24.43 21.91 5.00
CA SER A 166 -23.67 23.16 4.90
C SER A 166 -23.08 23.34 3.50
N ILE A 167 -23.87 23.93 2.60
CA ILE A 167 -23.38 24.36 1.29
C ILE A 167 -22.40 25.51 1.51
N ASN A 168 -21.10 25.24 1.34
CA ASN A 168 -20.05 26.25 1.27
C ASN A 168 -19.77 26.58 -0.21
N PRO A 169 -20.37 27.62 -0.81
CA PRO A 169 -20.08 28.03 -2.18
C PRO A 169 -18.75 28.77 -2.23
N ARG A 170 -17.62 28.06 -2.10
CA ARG A 170 -16.32 28.63 -2.43
C ARG A 170 -16.34 28.96 -3.93
N ARG A 171 -16.43 30.26 -4.24
CA ARG A 171 -16.48 30.81 -5.62
C ARG A 171 -15.48 30.07 -6.49
N ARG A 172 -15.98 29.45 -7.58
CA ARG A 172 -15.10 28.95 -8.64
C ARG A 172 -14.24 30.12 -9.13
N LYS A 173 -12.95 29.86 -9.35
CA LYS A 173 -12.06 30.75 -10.09
C LYS A 173 -12.75 31.09 -11.42
N GLY A 174 -12.79 32.38 -11.78
CA GLY A 174 -13.55 32.86 -12.94
C GLY A 174 -13.13 32.21 -14.25
N ILE A 175 -13.95 32.40 -15.29
CA ILE A 175 -13.69 31.90 -16.65
C ILE A 175 -12.30 32.41 -17.09
N PRO A 176 -11.36 31.51 -17.48
CA PRO A 176 -10.03 31.92 -17.90
C PRO A 176 -10.11 32.63 -19.25
N HIS A 177 -9.78 33.92 -19.27
CA HIS A 177 -9.63 34.66 -20.52
C HIS A 177 -8.32 34.27 -21.21
N ARG A 178 -8.37 34.13 -22.54
CA ARG A 178 -7.18 33.94 -23.37
C ARG A 178 -6.37 35.24 -23.39
N ALA A 179 -5.05 35.16 -23.24
CA ALA A 179 -4.18 36.32 -23.40
C ALA A 179 -4.32 36.90 -24.82
N PRO A 180 -4.30 38.24 -25.00
CA PRO A 180 -4.32 38.85 -26.32
C PRO A 180 -3.07 38.44 -27.10
N PHE A 181 -3.22 38.26 -28.41
CA PHE A 181 -2.08 38.05 -29.30
C PHE A 181 -1.32 39.37 -29.42
N GLY A 182 0.00 39.33 -29.15
CA GLY A 182 0.87 40.47 -29.41
C GLY A 182 0.99 40.72 -30.91
N THR A 183 0.88 41.99 -31.29
CA THR A 183 1.22 42.53 -32.62
C THR A 183 2.72 42.72 -32.75
#